data_AF-A0A6L3MLV7-F1
#
_entry.id   AF-A0A6L3MLV7-F1
#
_cell.length_a   1.000
_cell.length_b   1.000
_cell.length_c   1.000
_cell.angle_alpha   90.00
_cell.angle_beta   90.00
_cell.angle_gamma   90.00
#
_symmetry.space_group_name_H-M   'P 1'
#
loop_
_entity.id
_entity.type
_entity.pdbx_description
1 polymer ?
#
loop_
_entity_poly.entity_id
_entity_poly.type
_entity_poly.pdbx_seq_one_letter_code
_entity_poly.pdbx_strand_id
1 'polypeptide(L)'
;RFEHDGARVSAHFADGRVEHADLLVGADGGRSAVRAQLLPDARPAYAGYVAWRGLVDEHTLSDTVLRVLRDRFTFQQGDAHLFLTYLVPGRDGAVEPGKRRVNWVWYRRLEQDRVPSLFLARDGTQRDGSLPPGAMRDDNRRELVDAGRRLLAPT
;
A
#
# COMPACT_ATOMS: atom_id res chain seq x y z
N ARG A 1 14.96 2.39 -20.21
CA ARG A 1 16.27 1.71 -20.16
C ARG A 1 17.38 2.76 -20.19
N PHE A 2 18.61 2.46 -19.81
CA PHE A 2 19.71 3.43 -19.92
C PHE A 2 20.97 2.77 -20.46
N GLU A 3 21.84 3.58 -21.07
CA GLU A 3 23.17 3.20 -21.53
C GLU A 3 24.18 4.19 -20.96
N HIS A 4 25.44 3.79 -20.78
CA HIS A 4 26.51 4.70 -20.40
C HIS A 4 27.83 4.30 -21.06
N ASP A 5 28.65 5.27 -21.41
CA ASP A 5 29.98 5.08 -22.01
C ASP A 5 31.13 5.38 -21.01
N GLY A 6 30.78 5.67 -19.76
CA GLY A 6 31.73 6.05 -18.70
C GLY A 6 31.92 7.56 -18.55
N ALA A 7 31.52 8.37 -19.53
CA ALA A 7 31.53 9.83 -19.46
C ALA A 7 30.10 10.41 -19.36
N ARG A 8 29.14 9.80 -20.07
CA ARG A 8 27.74 10.24 -20.08
C ARG A 8 26.78 9.06 -19.97
N VAL A 9 25.55 9.39 -19.61
CA VAL A 9 24.41 8.46 -19.55
C VAL A 9 23.36 8.90 -20.57
N SER A 10 22.78 7.94 -21.26
CA SER A 10 21.64 8.10 -22.16
C SER A 10 20.44 7.37 -21.58
N ALA A 11 19.39 8.11 -21.20
CA ALA A 11 18.15 7.55 -20.68
C ALA A 11 17.10 7.47 -21.79
N HIS A 12 16.57 6.27 -22.04
CA HIS A 12 15.54 6.02 -23.06
C HIS A 12 14.17 5.83 -22.41
N PHE A 13 13.22 6.65 -22.86
CA PHE A 13 11.84 6.70 -22.37
C PHE A 13 10.89 5.94 -23.29
N ALA A 14 9.72 5.56 -22.76
CA ALA A 14 8.73 4.77 -23.49
C ALA A 14 8.09 5.51 -24.68
N ASP A 15 8.13 6.84 -24.67
CA ASP A 15 7.66 7.70 -25.76
C ASP A 15 8.71 7.88 -26.88
N GLY A 16 9.86 7.20 -26.77
CA GLY A 16 10.95 7.26 -27.73
C GLY A 16 11.95 8.40 -27.47
N ARG A 17 11.70 9.28 -26.49
CA ARG A 17 12.67 10.32 -26.13
C ARG A 17 13.94 9.70 -25.56
N VAL A 18 15.04 10.41 -25.80
CA VAL A 18 16.36 10.10 -25.25
C VAL A 18 16.90 11.36 -24.61
N GLU A 19 17.27 11.28 -23.33
CA GLU A 19 17.88 12.39 -22.60
C GLU A 19 19.32 12.01 -22.25
N HIS A 20 20.24 12.95 -22.44
CA HIS A 20 21.66 12.78 -22.15
C HIS A 20 22.07 13.60 -20.92
N ALA A 21 22.76 12.98 -19.99
CA ALA A 21 23.20 13.63 -18.75
C ALA A 21 24.54 13.07 -18.28
N ASP A 22 25.21 13.80 -17.37
CA ASP A 22 26.45 13.32 -16.74
C ASP A 22 26.15 12.35 -15.58
N LEU A 23 24.92 12.38 -15.04
CA LEU A 23 24.47 11.52 -13.95
C LEU A 23 23.01 11.09 -14.16
N LEU A 24 22.70 9.85 -13.79
CA LEU A 24 21.34 9.32 -13.70
C LEU A 24 21.04 8.87 -12.26
N VAL A 25 19.95 9.38 -11.67
CA VAL A 25 19.47 8.99 -10.34
C VAL A 25 18.28 8.04 -10.48
N GLY A 26 18.44 6.80 -10.01
CA GLY A 26 17.36 5.80 -9.97
C GLY A 26 16.36 6.05 -8.84
N ALA A 27 15.39 6.94 -9.07
CA ALA A 27 14.32 7.28 -8.13
C ALA A 27 12.93 6.71 -8.55
N ASP A 28 12.92 5.61 -9.30
CA ASP A 28 11.76 4.98 -9.95
C ASP A 28 11.08 3.89 -9.09
N GLY A 29 11.32 3.91 -7.78
CA GLY A 29 10.56 3.14 -6.79
C GLY A 29 10.90 1.65 -6.68
N GLY A 30 10.03 0.91 -5.99
CA GLY A 30 10.27 -0.49 -5.61
C GLY A 30 10.46 -1.46 -6.79
N ARG A 31 9.90 -1.13 -7.97
CA ARG A 31 10.06 -1.90 -9.23
C ARG A 31 11.00 -1.21 -10.22
N SER A 32 12.03 -0.56 -9.70
CA SER A 32 13.01 0.22 -10.47
C SER A 32 13.55 -0.52 -11.71
N ALA A 33 13.39 0.11 -12.88
CA ALA A 33 13.97 -0.32 -14.15
C ALA A 33 15.47 0.01 -14.21
N VAL A 34 15.92 1.04 -13.47
CA VAL A 34 17.35 1.33 -13.30
C VAL A 34 18.02 0.19 -12.54
N ARG A 35 17.48 -0.19 -11.37
CA ARG A 35 18.01 -1.31 -10.57
C ARG A 35 17.98 -2.62 -11.34
N ALA A 36 16.92 -2.90 -12.10
CA ALA A 36 16.81 -4.13 -12.89
C ALA A 36 17.91 -4.28 -13.96
N GLN A 37 18.44 -3.17 -14.50
CA GLN A 37 19.54 -3.21 -15.47
C GLN A 37 20.91 -3.40 -14.80
N LEU A 38 21.11 -2.80 -13.62
CA LEU A 38 22.39 -2.89 -12.89
C LEU A 38 22.53 -4.19 -12.08
N LEU A 39 21.43 -4.68 -11.52
CA LEU A 39 21.35 -5.81 -10.60
C LEU A 39 20.18 -6.72 -11.01
N PRO A 40 20.29 -7.47 -12.12
CA PRO A 40 19.18 -8.25 -12.69
C PRO A 40 18.63 -9.34 -11.76
N ASP A 41 19.47 -9.81 -10.83
CA ASP A 41 19.11 -10.82 -9.83
C ASP A 41 18.46 -10.21 -8.57
N ALA A 42 18.56 -8.89 -8.37
CA ALA A 42 18.01 -8.20 -7.21
C ALA A 42 16.51 -7.89 -7.40
N ARG A 43 15.69 -8.93 -7.19
CA ARG A 43 14.23 -8.86 -7.31
C ARG A 43 13.55 -8.72 -5.94
N PRO A 44 12.44 -7.96 -5.84
CA PRO A 44 11.63 -7.94 -4.63
C PRO A 44 11.14 -9.36 -4.30
N ALA A 45 11.39 -9.81 -3.09
CA ALA A 45 10.85 -11.05 -2.55
C ALA A 45 9.55 -10.75 -1.78
N TYR A 46 8.55 -11.61 -1.93
CA TYR A 46 7.33 -11.50 -1.16
C TYR A 46 7.64 -11.73 0.33
N ALA A 47 7.20 -10.81 1.20
CA ALA A 47 7.53 -10.82 2.62
C ALA A 47 6.67 -11.78 3.47
N GLY A 48 5.78 -12.57 2.85
CA GLY A 48 4.87 -13.50 3.55
C GLY A 48 3.59 -12.85 4.10
N TYR A 49 3.34 -11.58 3.80
CA TYR A 49 2.14 -10.87 4.24
C TYR A 49 1.69 -9.80 3.25
N VAL A 50 0.44 -9.38 3.38
CA VAL A 50 -0.15 -8.26 2.66
C VAL A 50 -0.63 -7.17 3.61
N ALA A 51 -0.73 -5.94 3.11
CA ALA A 51 -1.27 -4.81 3.85
C ALA A 51 -2.62 -4.40 3.26
N TRP A 52 -3.66 -4.46 4.10
CA TRP A 52 -4.96 -3.85 3.81
C TRP A 52 -4.94 -2.42 4.31
N ARG A 53 -5.52 -1.50 3.55
CA ARG A 53 -5.49 -0.07 3.87
C ARG A 53 -6.86 0.53 3.68
N GLY A 54 -7.20 1.50 4.52
CA GLY A 54 -8.39 2.28 4.32
C GLY A 54 -8.39 3.58 5.11
N LEU A 55 -9.36 4.41 4.77
CA LEU A 55 -9.62 5.70 5.40
C LEU A 55 -11.08 5.73 5.81
N VAL A 56 -11.35 6.23 7.01
CA VAL A 56 -12.69 6.45 7.54
C VAL A 56 -12.78 7.89 7.98
N ASP A 57 -13.86 8.60 7.63
CA ASP A 57 -14.03 9.99 8.06
C ASP A 57 -14.26 10.05 9.57
N GLU A 58 -13.57 10.98 10.26
CA GLU A 58 -13.54 11.02 11.74
C GLU A 58 -14.95 11.13 12.34
N HIS A 59 -15.82 11.97 11.74
CA HIS A 59 -17.19 12.18 12.19
C HIS A 59 -18.11 10.95 12.07
N THR A 60 -17.69 9.90 11.36
CA THR A 60 -18.47 8.66 11.23
C THR A 60 -18.18 7.64 12.33
N LEU A 61 -17.14 7.88 13.14
CA LEU A 61 -16.75 7.01 14.24
C LEU A 61 -17.43 7.44 15.54
N SER A 62 -17.75 6.47 16.40
CA SER A 62 -18.31 6.75 17.72
C SER A 62 -17.28 7.42 18.63
N ASP A 63 -17.76 8.17 19.62
CA ASP A 63 -16.89 8.79 20.62
C ASP A 63 -16.06 7.79 21.42
N THR A 64 -16.57 6.57 21.63
CA THR A 64 -15.81 5.48 22.26
C THR A 64 -14.58 5.11 21.45
N VAL A 65 -14.72 4.95 20.13
CA VAL A 65 -13.59 4.67 19.24
C VAL A 65 -12.65 5.87 19.19
N LEU A 66 -13.18 7.07 19.01
CA LEU A 66 -12.37 8.29 18.90
C LEU A 66 -11.60 8.60 20.19
N ARG A 67 -12.13 8.24 21.37
CA ARG A 67 -11.41 8.38 22.64
C ARG A 67 -10.12 7.56 22.67
N VAL A 68 -10.09 6.41 22.01
CA VAL A 68 -8.89 5.56 21.87
C VAL A 68 -7.96 6.10 20.78
N LEU A 69 -8.52 6.55 19.65
CA LEU A 69 -7.73 6.87 18.46
C LEU A 69 -7.23 8.32 18.37
N ARG A 70 -7.90 9.29 19.01
CA ARG A 70 -7.49 10.70 18.95
C ARG A 70 -6.10 10.89 19.51
N ASP A 71 -5.30 11.67 18.78
CA ASP A 71 -3.96 12.11 19.16
C ASP A 71 -2.99 10.96 19.51
N ARG A 72 -3.24 9.77 18.94
CA ARG A 72 -2.43 8.58 19.13
C ARG A 72 -2.12 7.89 17.81
N PHE A 73 -0.96 7.25 17.78
CA PHE A 73 -0.64 6.21 16.81
C PHE A 73 -0.87 4.88 17.52
N THR A 74 -1.97 4.21 17.19
CA THR A 74 -2.42 3.03 17.92
C THR A 74 -2.02 1.77 17.18
N PHE A 75 -1.56 0.77 17.92
CA PHE A 75 -1.23 -0.55 17.40
C PHE A 75 -2.05 -1.62 18.11
N GLN A 76 -2.44 -2.64 17.37
CA GLN A 76 -2.93 -3.90 17.93
C GLN A 76 -2.19 -5.06 17.25
N GLN A 77 -1.42 -5.80 18.04
CA GLN A 77 -0.76 -7.02 17.60
C GLN A 77 -1.59 -8.24 18.00
N GLY A 78 -1.62 -9.24 17.12
CA GLY A 78 -2.19 -10.56 17.41
C GLY A 78 -1.42 -11.64 16.68
N ASP A 79 -1.93 -12.88 16.72
CA ASP A 79 -1.28 -13.99 16.03
C ASP A 79 -1.27 -13.76 14.51
N ALA A 80 -0.07 -13.75 13.91
CA ALA A 80 0.16 -13.53 12.49
C ALA A 80 -0.46 -12.25 11.88
N HIS A 81 -0.73 -11.20 12.68
CA HIS A 81 -1.22 -9.91 12.18
C HIS A 81 -0.80 -8.70 13.04
N LEU A 82 -0.78 -7.53 12.39
CA LEU A 82 -0.57 -6.23 13.03
C LEU A 82 -1.53 -5.20 12.43
N PHE A 83 -2.34 -4.60 13.28
CA PHE A 83 -3.23 -3.49 12.92
C PHE A 83 -2.67 -2.18 13.46
N LEU A 84 -2.75 -1.11 12.69
CA LEU A 84 -2.37 0.22 13.13
C LEU A 84 -3.34 1.29 12.64
N THR A 85 -3.47 2.35 13.43
CA THR A 85 -4.33 3.50 13.11
C THR A 85 -3.73 4.82 13.56
N TYR A 86 -4.03 5.88 12.80
CA TYR A 86 -3.68 7.25 13.15
C TYR A 86 -4.56 8.23 12.36
N LEU A 87 -4.67 9.46 12.86
CA LEU A 87 -5.40 10.53 12.18
C LEU A 87 -4.56 11.12 11.05
N VAL A 88 -5.22 11.43 9.94
CA VAL A 88 -4.66 12.13 8.78
C VAL A 88 -5.60 13.26 8.37
N PRO A 89 -5.12 14.26 7.62
CA PRO A 89 -5.98 15.31 7.10
C PRO A 89 -7.21 14.79 6.32
N GLY A 90 -8.27 15.58 6.36
CA GLY A 90 -9.48 15.41 5.56
C GLY A 90 -9.19 15.32 4.06
N ARG A 91 -10.22 15.02 3.26
CA ARG A 91 -10.07 14.96 1.79
C ARG A 91 -9.64 16.30 1.19
N ASP A 92 -10.07 17.38 1.82
CA ASP A 92 -9.76 18.78 1.52
C ASP A 92 -8.52 19.31 2.26
N GLY A 93 -7.82 18.45 3.01
CA GLY A 93 -6.69 18.85 3.84
C GLY A 93 -7.06 19.41 5.22
N ALA A 94 -8.34 19.40 5.60
CA ALA A 94 -8.77 19.85 6.92
C ALA A 94 -8.09 19.09 8.06
N VAL A 95 -7.71 19.81 9.11
CA VAL A 95 -7.02 19.26 10.30
C VAL A 95 -7.83 19.42 11.58
N GLU A 96 -8.99 20.08 11.50
CA GLU A 96 -9.88 20.29 12.64
C GLU A 96 -10.53 18.97 13.07
N PRO A 97 -10.69 18.73 14.39
CA PRO A 97 -11.43 17.58 14.90
C PRO A 97 -12.81 17.44 14.25
N GLY A 98 -13.15 16.21 13.85
CA GLY A 98 -14.38 15.87 13.13
C GLY A 98 -14.28 16.00 11.60
N LYS A 99 -13.30 16.76 11.08
CA LYS A 99 -13.06 16.93 9.64
C LYS A 99 -11.88 16.12 9.11
N ARG A 100 -11.13 15.47 10.00
CA ARG A 100 -10.00 14.58 9.65
C ARG A 100 -10.51 13.21 9.19
N ARG A 101 -9.56 12.33 8.85
CA ARG A 101 -9.81 10.92 8.58
C ARG A 101 -8.95 10.06 9.48
N VAL A 102 -9.45 8.90 9.87
CA VAL A 102 -8.65 7.84 10.47
C VAL A 102 -8.09 6.98 9.35
N ASN A 103 -6.78 6.97 9.20
CA ASN A 103 -6.06 5.99 8.41
C ASN A 103 -5.93 4.70 9.22
N TRP A 104 -6.22 3.57 8.59
CA TRP A 104 -5.93 2.26 9.15
C TRP A 104 -5.13 1.41 8.17
N VAL A 105 -4.22 0.61 8.72
CA VAL A 105 -3.46 -0.41 7.98
C VAL A 105 -3.53 -1.71 8.75
N TRP A 106 -3.81 -2.80 8.05
CA TRP A 106 -3.81 -4.13 8.63
C TRP A 106 -2.88 -5.05 7.86
N TYR A 107 -1.76 -5.40 8.48
CA TYR A 107 -0.86 -6.43 8.00
C TYR A 107 -1.38 -7.80 8.40
N ARG A 108 -1.54 -8.70 7.43
CA ARG A 108 -1.98 -10.08 7.66
C ARG A 108 -1.06 -11.03 6.90
N ARG A 109 -0.60 -12.10 7.57
CA ARG A 109 0.04 -13.22 6.89
C ARG A 109 -0.88 -13.73 5.78
N LEU A 110 -0.28 -14.01 4.63
CA LEU A 110 -0.97 -14.59 3.49
C LEU A 110 0.00 -15.48 2.75
N GLU A 111 -0.38 -16.74 2.57
CA GLU A 111 0.41 -17.71 1.81
C GLU A 111 0.58 -17.25 0.36
N GLN A 112 1.76 -17.53 -0.20
CA GLN A 112 2.16 -16.98 -1.50
C GLN A 112 1.24 -17.44 -2.65
N ASP A 113 0.69 -18.64 -2.57
CA ASP A 113 -0.25 -19.21 -3.53
C ASP A 113 -1.61 -18.49 -3.55
N ARG A 114 -1.98 -17.82 -2.45
CA ARG A 114 -3.22 -17.02 -2.34
C ARG A 114 -3.08 -15.63 -2.93
N VAL A 115 -1.86 -15.10 -3.07
CA VAL A 115 -1.57 -13.75 -3.57
C VAL A 115 -2.25 -13.44 -4.91
N PRO A 116 -2.18 -14.30 -5.95
CA PRO A 116 -2.81 -14.01 -7.24
C PRO A 116 -4.32 -13.79 -7.13
N SER A 117 -5.01 -14.61 -6.34
CA SER A 117 -6.45 -14.50 -6.12
C SER A 117 -6.87 -13.21 -5.42
N LEU A 118 -6.02 -12.72 -4.51
CA LEU A 118 -6.28 -11.48 -3.79
C LEU A 118 -6.12 -10.25 -4.70
N PHE A 119 -5.16 -10.28 -5.63
CA PHE A 119 -4.92 -9.19 -6.58
C PHE A 119 -5.70 -9.32 -7.89
N LEU A 120 -6.64 -10.27 -8.00
CA LEU A 120 -7.61 -10.31 -9.08
C LEU A 120 -8.74 -9.33 -8.77
N ALA A 121 -8.84 -8.26 -9.56
CA ALA A 121 -9.84 -7.22 -9.38
C ALA A 121 -11.26 -7.72 -9.77
N ARG A 122 -12.29 -6.99 -9.32
CA ARG A 122 -13.69 -7.27 -9.62
C ARG A 122 -14.00 -7.27 -11.12
N ASP A 123 -13.26 -6.49 -11.91
CA ASP A 123 -13.38 -6.42 -13.36
C ASP A 123 -12.64 -7.57 -14.09
N GLY A 124 -12.04 -8.51 -13.35
CA GLY A 124 -11.26 -9.62 -13.89
C GLY A 124 -9.80 -9.26 -14.21
N THR A 125 -9.39 -8.00 -14.00
CA THR A 125 -8.00 -7.58 -14.25
C THR A 125 -7.08 -8.14 -13.18
N GLN A 126 -6.07 -8.91 -13.59
CA GLN A 126 -4.98 -9.29 -12.70
C GLN A 126 -4.12 -8.06 -12.40
N ARG A 127 -4.02 -7.70 -11.12
CA ARG A 127 -3.11 -6.64 -10.65
C ARG A 127 -1.83 -7.26 -10.08
N ASP A 128 -0.77 -6.47 -10.11
CA ASP A 128 0.52 -6.85 -9.54
C ASP A 128 0.85 -5.91 -8.38
N GLY A 129 0.84 -6.44 -7.16
CA GLY A 129 1.32 -5.80 -5.92
C GLY A 129 0.36 -4.80 -5.24
N SER A 130 -0.68 -4.31 -5.92
CA SER A 130 -1.70 -3.45 -5.29
C SER A 130 -3.04 -3.51 -6.00
N LEU A 131 -4.13 -3.40 -5.24
CA LEU A 131 -5.47 -3.15 -5.78
C LEU A 131 -5.83 -1.67 -5.60
N PRO A 132 -6.39 -0.99 -6.62
CA PRO A 132 -6.91 0.36 -6.44
C PRO A 132 -8.19 0.37 -5.58
N PRO A 133 -8.55 1.52 -4.99
CA PRO A 133 -9.79 1.66 -4.23
C PRO A 133 -11.01 1.21 -5.05
N GLY A 134 -11.87 0.39 -4.45
CA GLY A 134 -13.10 -0.11 -5.08
C GLY A 134 -12.93 -1.30 -6.03
N ALA A 135 -11.70 -1.70 -6.37
CA ALA A 135 -11.46 -2.83 -7.27
C ALA A 135 -11.47 -4.21 -6.58
N MET A 136 -11.51 -4.23 -5.25
CA MET A 136 -11.56 -5.46 -4.46
C MET A 136 -12.84 -6.25 -4.72
N ARG A 137 -12.71 -7.56 -4.88
CA ARG A 137 -13.86 -8.47 -5.01
C ARG A 137 -14.66 -8.58 -3.70
N ASP A 138 -15.96 -8.84 -3.82
CA ASP A 138 -16.89 -8.87 -2.69
C ASP A 138 -16.63 -10.02 -1.71
N ASP A 139 -16.14 -11.16 -2.19
CA ASP A 139 -15.70 -12.28 -1.35
C ASP A 139 -14.49 -11.90 -0.48
N ASN A 140 -13.44 -11.29 -1.06
CA ASN A 140 -12.29 -10.81 -0.31
C ASN A 140 -12.68 -9.74 0.71
N ARG A 141 -13.62 -8.85 0.37
CA ARG A 141 -14.17 -7.85 1.30
C ARG A 141 -14.91 -8.52 2.47
N ARG A 142 -15.76 -9.51 2.20
CA ARG A 142 -16.48 -10.26 3.25
C ARG A 142 -15.50 -10.98 4.17
N GLU A 143 -14.50 -11.66 3.62
CA GLU A 143 -13.46 -12.32 4.40
C GLU A 143 -12.73 -11.33 5.33
N LEU A 144 -12.38 -10.15 4.83
CA LEU A 144 -11.72 -9.11 5.62
C LEU A 144 -12.58 -8.63 6.79
N VAL A 145 -13.87 -8.38 6.55
CA VAL A 145 -14.82 -7.95 7.60
C VAL A 145 -14.99 -9.04 8.64
N ASP A 146 -15.17 -10.29 8.21
CA ASP A 146 -15.33 -11.42 9.13
C ASP A 146 -14.06 -11.69 9.92
N ALA A 147 -12.88 -11.53 9.31
CA ALA A 147 -11.61 -11.58 10.03
C ALA A 147 -11.52 -10.45 11.06
N GLY A 148 -11.97 -9.23 10.73
CA GLY A 148 -11.95 -8.08 11.64
C GLY A 148 -12.74 -8.37 12.92
N ARG A 149 -13.93 -8.98 12.78
CA ARG A 149 -14.77 -9.39 13.93
C ARG A 149 -14.13 -10.46 14.82
N ARG A 150 -13.28 -11.32 14.26
CA ARG A 150 -12.64 -12.43 15.00
C ARG A 150 -11.30 -12.07 15.62
N LEU A 151 -10.51 -11.24 14.93
CA LEU A 151 -9.10 -11.02 15.24
C LEU A 151 -8.82 -9.67 15.88
N LEU A 152 -9.63 -8.65 15.57
CA LEU A 152 -9.44 -7.33 16.18
C LEU A 152 -10.13 -7.30 17.54
N ALA A 153 -9.51 -6.62 18.50
CA ALA A 153 -10.05 -6.48 19.82
C ALA A 153 -11.36 -5.68 19.74
N PRO A 154 -12.39 -6.03 20.53
CA PRO A 154 -13.57 -5.20 20.63
C PRO A 154 -13.18 -3.82 21.15
N THR A 155 -13.68 -2.79 20.49
CA THR A 155 -13.69 -1.39 20.94
C THR A 155 -14.92 -1.08 21.75
#